data_AF-M2PTR6-F1
#
_entry.id   AF-M2PTR6-F1
#
_cell.length_a   1.000
_cell.length_b   1.000
_cell.length_c   1.000
_cell.angle_alpha   90.00
_cell.angle_beta   90.00
_cell.angle_gamma   90.00
#
_symmetry.space_group_name_H-M   'P 1'
#
loop_
_entity.id
_entity.type
_entity.pdbx_description
1 polymer ?
#
loop_
_entity_poly.entity_id
_entity_poly.type
_entity_poly.pdbx_seq_one_letter_code
_entity_poly.pdbx_strand_id
1 'polypeptide(L)'
;MSPFTVFFAILCALVCSVFATPVPSDTTTLEKRITHTGRGTWFDVGLGACGYNNVNSDKIIAISSDIYGSGGNCNQYIHVTNKANGKSAWGQTRDECPGCGATDLDMSPSLFEELGSLDTGVLDIEWHFENKDWSP
;
A
#
# COMPACT_ATOMS: atom_id res chain seq x y z
N MET A 1 32.00 -76.17 4.43
CA MET A 1 33.12 -75.43 3.80
C MET A 1 32.65 -74.01 3.49
N SER A 2 32.85 -73.13 4.46
CA SER A 2 32.89 -71.65 4.41
C SER A 2 33.45 -71.28 5.78
N PRO A 3 34.58 -70.55 5.86
CA PRO A 3 34.51 -69.11 6.14
C PRO A 3 35.73 -68.30 5.62
N PHE A 4 35.73 -66.98 5.93
CA PHE A 4 36.81 -65.97 5.79
C PHE A 4 36.98 -65.38 4.36
N THR A 5 36.98 -64.06 4.12
CA THR A 5 37.69 -63.02 4.87
C THR A 5 37.08 -61.63 4.61
N VAL A 6 37.07 -60.84 5.69
CA VAL A 6 36.67 -59.45 5.87
C VAL A 6 37.63 -58.49 5.14
N PHE A 7 37.25 -57.20 5.03
CA PHE A 7 38.01 -56.03 4.56
C PHE A 7 37.75 -55.62 3.11
N PHE A 8 36.73 -54.77 2.90
CA PHE A 8 36.98 -53.54 2.16
C PHE A 8 36.23 -52.39 2.83
N ALA A 9 37.02 -51.40 3.23
CA ALA A 9 36.62 -50.31 4.10
C ALA A 9 35.56 -49.42 3.45
N ILE A 10 34.65 -48.99 4.32
CA ILE A 10 33.52 -48.10 4.11
C ILE A 10 33.96 -46.84 3.37
N LEU A 11 33.55 -46.71 2.11
CA LEU A 11 33.83 -45.56 1.25
C LEU A 11 32.83 -44.44 1.56
N CYS A 12 33.34 -43.37 2.17
CA CYS A 12 32.81 -42.00 2.23
C CYS A 12 31.29 -41.85 2.33
N ALA A 13 30.78 -41.82 3.55
CA ALA A 13 29.50 -41.19 3.85
C ALA A 13 29.55 -39.71 3.42
N LEU A 14 28.63 -39.36 2.52
CA LEU A 14 28.31 -38.00 2.10
C LEU A 14 28.09 -37.10 3.32
N VAL A 15 29.03 -36.19 3.57
CA VAL A 15 28.79 -35.04 4.45
C VAL A 15 28.24 -33.93 3.57
N CYS A 16 26.92 -33.93 3.34
CA CYS A 16 26.23 -32.76 2.82
C CYS A 16 26.19 -31.71 3.94
N SER A 17 27.22 -30.87 4.02
CA SER A 17 27.24 -29.71 4.90
C SER A 17 26.14 -28.76 4.45
N VAL A 18 25.00 -28.78 5.14
CA VAL A 18 23.93 -27.79 4.95
C VAL A 18 24.43 -26.48 5.55
N PHE A 19 24.97 -25.61 4.70
CA PHE A 19 25.21 -24.22 5.09
C PHE A 19 23.85 -23.53 5.20
N ALA A 20 23.32 -23.44 6.42
CA ALA A 20 22.22 -22.54 6.71
C ALA A 20 22.76 -21.10 6.64
N THR A 21 22.52 -20.40 5.53
CA THR A 21 22.79 -18.97 5.44
C THR A 21 21.76 -18.25 6.32
N PRO A 22 22.14 -17.29 7.17
CA PRO A 22 21.17 -16.46 7.86
C PRO A 22 20.35 -15.71 6.80
N VAL A 23 19.03 -15.90 6.82
CA VAL A 23 18.10 -15.11 6.01
C VAL A 23 18.26 -13.65 6.48
N PRO A 24 18.49 -12.68 5.58
CA PRO A 24 18.45 -11.29 5.97
C PRO A 24 17.10 -11.03 6.64
N SER A 25 17.14 -10.73 7.94
CA SER A 25 15.96 -10.31 8.67
C SER A 25 15.66 -8.89 8.22
N ASP A 26 14.92 -8.76 7.12
CA ASP A 26 14.14 -7.56 6.86
C ASP A 26 13.24 -7.40 8.06
N THR A 27 13.67 -6.51 8.94
CA THR A 27 12.94 -6.18 10.15
C THR A 27 11.78 -5.31 9.68
N THR A 28 10.77 -5.92 9.10
CA THR A 28 9.54 -5.25 8.70
C THR A 28 8.90 -4.76 9.99
N THR A 29 9.13 -3.50 10.32
CA THR A 29 8.42 -2.82 11.39
C THR A 29 6.95 -2.81 10.99
N LEU A 30 6.18 -3.73 11.58
CA LEU A 30 4.74 -3.80 11.39
C LEU A 30 4.13 -2.56 12.05
N GLU A 31 3.94 -1.49 11.28
CA GLU A 31 3.16 -0.35 11.72
C GLU A 31 1.68 -0.75 11.82
N LYS A 32 1.04 -0.35 12.91
CA LYS A 32 -0.39 -0.54 13.09
C LYS A 32 -1.13 0.33 12.06
N ARG A 33 -1.82 -0.30 11.10
CA ARG A 33 -2.73 0.38 10.18
C ARG A 33 -3.98 0.83 10.95
N ILE A 34 -4.30 2.11 10.86
CA ILE A 34 -5.56 2.66 11.35
C ILE A 34 -6.49 2.79 10.14
N THR A 35 -7.59 2.03 10.16
CA THR A 35 -8.63 2.12 9.14
C THR A 35 -9.56 3.28 9.47
N HIS A 36 -9.78 4.13 8.48
CA HIS A 36 -10.72 5.23 8.49
C HIS A 36 -11.93 4.86 7.62
N THR A 37 -13.06 5.50 7.89
CA THR A 37 -14.27 5.42 7.07
C THR A 37 -14.75 6.82 6.79
N GLY A 38 -15.27 7.07 5.59
CA GLY A 38 -15.68 8.41 5.18
C GLY A 38 -16.30 8.40 3.79
N ARG A 39 -16.55 9.59 3.26
CA ARG A 39 -16.98 9.78 1.87
C ARG A 39 -15.77 9.86 0.96
N GLY A 40 -15.88 9.29 -0.22
CA GLY A 40 -14.98 9.50 -1.34
C GLY A 40 -15.67 10.33 -2.41
N THR A 41 -15.11 11.47 -2.79
CA THR A 41 -15.56 12.30 -3.93
C THR A 41 -14.47 12.38 -4.98
N TRP A 42 -14.69 13.17 -6.04
CA TRP A 42 -13.66 13.46 -7.01
C TRP A 42 -13.60 14.94 -7.40
N PHE A 43 -12.45 15.38 -7.89
CA PHE A 43 -12.17 16.74 -8.35
C PHE A 43 -11.30 16.77 -9.60
N ASP A 44 -11.34 17.88 -10.34
CA ASP A 44 -10.36 18.16 -11.40
C ASP A 44 -9.03 18.58 -10.78
N VAL A 45 -7.97 17.84 -11.08
CA VAL A 45 -6.68 18.03 -10.42
C VAL A 45 -5.86 19.17 -11.06
N GLY A 46 -4.88 19.67 -10.31
CA GLY A 46 -3.96 20.70 -10.77
C GLY A 46 -2.72 20.79 -9.86
N LEU A 47 -2.35 22.02 -9.49
CA LEU A 47 -1.31 22.24 -8.48
C LEU A 47 -1.85 21.90 -7.10
N GLY A 48 -1.36 20.82 -6.49
CA GLY A 48 -1.77 20.41 -5.15
C GLY A 48 -0.95 21.09 -4.04
N ALA A 49 -1.49 21.08 -2.82
CA ALA A 49 -0.89 21.62 -1.60
C ALA A 49 0.45 20.95 -1.24
N CYS A 50 0.76 19.76 -1.77
CA CYS A 50 2.09 19.15 -1.64
C CYS A 50 3.14 19.75 -2.59
N GLY A 51 2.78 20.72 -3.44
CA GLY A 51 3.70 21.44 -4.32
C GLY A 51 3.96 20.77 -5.68
N TYR A 52 3.12 19.82 -6.09
CA TYR A 52 3.24 19.10 -7.37
C TYR A 52 2.06 19.43 -8.29
N ASN A 53 2.33 19.55 -9.58
CA ASN A 53 1.28 19.59 -10.60
C ASN A 53 0.92 18.17 -11.00
N ASN A 54 -0.38 17.86 -10.99
CA ASN A 54 -0.94 16.60 -11.43
C ASN A 54 -1.94 16.81 -12.58
N VAL A 55 -2.27 15.72 -13.27
CA VAL A 55 -3.31 15.67 -14.32
C VAL A 55 -4.35 14.61 -13.98
N ASN A 56 -5.57 14.70 -14.53
CA ASN A 56 -6.70 13.85 -14.14
C ASN A 56 -6.45 12.34 -14.32
N SER A 57 -5.44 11.95 -15.11
CA SER A 57 -5.00 10.55 -15.26
C SER A 57 -4.11 10.06 -14.10
N ASP A 58 -3.50 10.94 -13.32
CA ASP A 58 -2.70 10.56 -12.16
C ASP A 58 -3.58 10.06 -11.02
N LYS A 59 -3.20 8.99 -10.33
CA LYS A 59 -3.95 8.47 -9.18
C LYS A 59 -3.57 9.18 -7.90
N ILE A 60 -4.24 10.30 -7.63
CA ILE A 60 -3.92 11.15 -6.48
C ILE A 60 -5.13 11.38 -5.59
N ILE A 61 -4.85 11.77 -4.35
CA ILE A 61 -5.83 12.02 -3.31
C ILE A 61 -5.54 13.37 -2.66
N ALA A 62 -6.59 14.17 -2.48
CA ALA A 62 -6.64 15.27 -1.54
C ALA A 62 -7.19 14.77 -0.19
N ILE A 63 -6.44 15.00 0.89
CA ILE A 63 -6.85 14.63 2.26
C ILE A 63 -7.39 15.86 3.01
N SER A 64 -8.26 15.64 4.00
CA SER A 64 -8.81 16.71 4.83
C SER A 64 -7.72 17.57 5.49
N SER A 65 -8.03 18.84 5.79
CA SER A 65 -7.10 19.74 6.50
C SER A 65 -6.63 19.18 7.85
N ASP A 66 -7.49 18.44 8.55
CA ASP A 66 -7.16 17.80 9.84
C ASP A 66 -6.03 16.77 9.70
N ILE A 67 -6.03 16.01 8.61
CA ILE A 67 -5.00 15.00 8.32
C ILE A 67 -3.78 15.66 7.65
N TYR A 68 -4.01 16.60 6.73
CA TYR A 68 -2.94 17.29 6.03
C TYR A 68 -2.02 18.02 7.01
N GLY A 69 -2.58 18.82 7.92
CA GLY A 69 -1.83 19.60 8.91
C GLY A 69 -0.74 20.45 8.25
N SER A 70 0.52 20.05 8.41
CA SER A 70 1.68 20.71 7.79
C SER A 70 2.28 19.92 6.60
N GLY A 71 1.49 19.06 5.96
CA GLY A 71 1.92 18.22 4.83
C GLY A 71 2.72 16.97 5.21
N GLY A 72 2.61 16.50 6.46
CA GLY A 72 3.40 15.36 6.97
C GLY A 72 3.13 14.01 6.28
N ASN A 73 2.02 13.92 5.56
CA ASN A 73 1.59 12.76 4.77
C ASN A 73 1.73 12.98 3.25
N CYS A 74 2.32 14.09 2.79
CA CYS A 74 2.55 14.29 1.35
C CYS A 74 3.37 13.13 0.76
N ASN A 75 2.98 12.68 -0.44
CA ASN A 75 3.55 11.55 -1.19
C ASN A 75 3.31 10.15 -0.59
N GLN A 76 2.65 10.05 0.56
CA GLN A 76 2.28 8.77 1.15
C GLN A 76 1.15 8.12 0.35
N TYR A 77 1.14 6.80 0.24
CA TYR A 77 0.05 6.09 -0.43
C TYR A 77 -1.07 5.77 0.54
N ILE A 78 -2.30 5.82 0.03
CA ILE A 78 -3.51 5.37 0.72
C ILE A 78 -4.09 4.21 -0.09
N HIS A 79 -4.43 3.11 0.60
CA HIS A 79 -5.29 2.07 0.07
C HIS A 79 -6.74 2.41 0.38
N VAL A 80 -7.58 2.54 -0.65
CA VAL A 80 -9.00 2.88 -0.56
C VAL A 80 -9.84 1.71 -1.03
N THR A 81 -10.91 1.41 -0.31
CA THR A 81 -11.91 0.40 -0.67
C THR A 81 -13.30 1.03 -0.70
N ASN A 82 -14.02 0.84 -1.80
CA ASN A 82 -15.44 1.18 -1.89
C ASN A 82 -16.27 0.10 -1.21
N LYS A 83 -16.98 0.46 -0.14
CA LYS A 83 -17.74 -0.49 0.69
C LYS A 83 -18.97 -1.06 -0.02
N ALA A 84 -19.48 -0.39 -1.04
CA ALA A 84 -20.67 -0.83 -1.77
C ALA A 84 -20.39 -1.99 -2.74
N ASN A 85 -19.18 -2.06 -3.31
CA ASN A 85 -18.83 -3.05 -4.34
C ASN A 85 -17.54 -3.85 -4.04
N GLY A 86 -16.81 -3.51 -2.98
CA GLY A 86 -15.56 -4.17 -2.57
C GLY A 86 -14.34 -3.87 -3.45
N LYS A 87 -14.46 -2.99 -4.46
CA LYS A 87 -13.33 -2.59 -5.29
C LYS A 87 -12.35 -1.76 -4.46
N SER A 88 -11.07 -1.94 -4.73
CA SER A 88 -10.00 -1.20 -4.05
C SER A 88 -8.97 -0.68 -5.04
N ALA A 89 -8.34 0.43 -4.68
CA ALA A 89 -7.31 1.09 -5.45
C ALA A 89 -6.35 1.84 -4.52
N TRP A 90 -5.17 2.19 -5.05
CA TRP A 90 -4.20 3.01 -4.34
C TRP A 90 -4.10 4.39 -4.98
N GLY A 91 -4.03 5.41 -4.15
CA GLY A 91 -3.77 6.79 -4.56
C GLY A 91 -2.68 7.41 -3.72
N GLN A 92 -1.94 8.34 -4.32
CA GLN A 92 -0.90 9.08 -3.62
C GLN A 92 -1.45 10.41 -3.09
N THR A 93 -1.18 10.75 -1.84
CA THR A 93 -1.55 12.06 -1.29
C THR A 93 -0.72 13.16 -1.95
N ARG A 94 -1.41 14.05 -2.66
CA ARG A 94 -0.79 15.19 -3.37
C ARG A 94 -1.42 16.53 -3.04
N ASP A 95 -2.55 16.54 -2.34
CA ASP A 95 -3.30 17.75 -2.09
C ASP A 95 -3.99 17.77 -0.73
N GLU A 96 -4.47 18.95 -0.37
CA GLU A 96 -5.33 19.23 0.78
C GLU A 96 -6.74 19.54 0.28
N CYS A 97 -7.75 19.01 0.96
CA CYS A 97 -9.16 19.31 0.72
C CYS A 97 -9.74 20.08 1.92
N PRO A 98 -9.79 21.43 1.87
CA PRO A 98 -10.29 22.24 3.00
C PRO A 98 -11.79 22.06 3.29
N GLY A 99 -12.56 21.58 2.31
CA GLY A 99 -14.00 21.34 2.44
C GLY A 99 -14.36 19.91 2.86
N CYS A 100 -13.38 19.01 2.95
CA CYS A 100 -13.62 17.61 3.28
C CYS A 100 -13.88 17.42 4.78
N GLY A 101 -14.74 16.46 5.12
CA GLY A 101 -14.85 15.98 6.50
C GLY A 101 -13.53 15.33 6.96
N ALA A 102 -13.36 15.17 8.28
CA ALA A 102 -12.10 14.75 8.89
C ALA A 102 -11.45 13.51 8.24
N THR A 103 -12.26 12.55 7.77
CA THR A 103 -11.80 11.30 7.13
C THR A 103 -12.34 11.10 5.70
N ASP A 104 -12.91 12.15 5.11
CA ASP A 104 -13.32 12.13 3.71
C ASP A 104 -12.09 12.28 2.80
N LEU A 105 -12.14 11.68 1.61
CA LEU A 105 -11.13 11.78 0.58
C LEU A 105 -11.72 12.40 -0.68
N ASP A 106 -10.96 13.28 -1.33
CA ASP A 106 -11.29 13.77 -2.68
C ASP A 106 -10.26 13.24 -3.67
N MET A 107 -10.70 12.47 -4.66
CA MET A 107 -9.84 11.67 -5.53
C MET A 107 -9.72 12.29 -6.91
N SER A 108 -8.62 12.01 -7.62
CA SER A 108 -8.58 12.28 -9.05
C SER A 108 -9.64 11.45 -9.81
N PRO A 109 -10.06 11.87 -11.01
CA PRO A 109 -11.05 11.13 -11.78
C PRO A 109 -10.60 9.70 -12.09
N SER A 110 -9.33 9.51 -12.47
CA SER A 110 -8.81 8.17 -12.77
C SER A 110 -8.82 7.22 -11.57
N LEU A 111 -8.56 7.73 -10.36
CA LEU A 111 -8.62 6.91 -9.14
C LEU A 111 -10.07 6.59 -8.77
N PHE A 112 -10.97 7.57 -8.84
CA PHE A 112 -12.38 7.37 -8.54
C PHE A 112 -13.00 6.33 -9.48
N GLU A 113 -12.67 6.36 -10.77
CA GLU A 113 -13.16 5.42 -11.79
C GLU A 113 -12.79 3.95 -11.52
N GLU A 114 -11.71 3.69 -10.78
CA GLU A 114 -11.37 2.33 -10.34
C GLU A 114 -12.33 1.82 -9.26
N LEU A 115 -12.91 2.73 -8.47
CA LEU A 115 -13.78 2.44 -7.34
C LEU A 115 -15.28 2.53 -7.69
N GLY A 116 -15.67 3.40 -8.62
CA GLY A 116 -17.07 3.67 -8.98
C GLY A 116 -17.20 4.54 -10.24
N SER A 117 -18.42 4.87 -10.66
CA SER A 117 -18.65 5.78 -11.79
C SER A 117 -18.64 7.23 -11.31
N LEU A 118 -17.97 8.14 -12.02
CA LEU A 118 -17.95 9.58 -11.72
C LEU A 118 -19.36 10.18 -11.56
N ASP A 119 -20.35 9.67 -12.29
CA ASP A 119 -21.76 10.09 -12.20
C ASP A 119 -22.40 9.79 -10.83
N THR A 120 -21.82 8.84 -10.08
CA THR A 120 -22.23 8.56 -8.69
C THR A 120 -21.88 9.74 -7.78
N GLY A 121 -20.77 10.43 -8.08
CA GLY A 121 -20.28 11.62 -7.38
C GLY A 121 -19.70 11.37 -5.99
N VAL A 122 -20.31 10.49 -5.19
CA VAL A 122 -19.93 10.21 -3.81
C VAL A 122 -19.98 8.70 -3.53
N LEU A 123 -18.92 8.17 -2.95
CA LEU A 123 -18.80 6.77 -2.50
C LEU A 123 -18.71 6.70 -0.98
N ASP A 124 -19.24 5.63 -0.37
CA ASP A 124 -18.92 5.25 1.01
C ASP A 124 -17.66 4.38 0.98
N ILE A 125 -16.58 4.87 1.59
CA ILE A 125 -15.25 4.26 1.52
C ILE A 125 -14.70 3.91 2.90
N GLU A 126 -13.84 2.91 2.91
CA GLU A 126 -12.88 2.67 3.98
C GLU A 126 -11.47 2.75 3.43
N TRP A 127 -10.53 3.26 4.23
CA TRP A 127 -9.17 3.47 3.74
C TRP A 127 -8.14 3.49 4.88
N HIS A 128 -6.88 3.26 4.53
CA HIS A 128 -5.76 3.42 5.45
C HIS A 128 -4.51 3.86 4.70
N PHE A 129 -3.62 4.56 5.41
CA PHE A 129 -2.29 4.85 4.90
C PHE A 129 -1.46 3.55 4.81
N GLU A 130 -0.73 3.41 3.71
CA GLU A 130 0.39 2.48 3.62
C GLU A 130 1.62 3.05 4.34
N ASN A 131 2.63 2.21 4.57
CA ASN A 131 3.90 2.68 5.15
C ASN A 131 4.51 3.79 4.28
N LYS A 132 5.23 4.73 4.89
CA LYS A 132 5.79 5.91 4.17
C LYS A 132 6.81 5.56 3.07
N ASP A 133 7.43 4.40 3.18
CA ASP A 133 8.40 3.86 2.22
C ASP A 133 7.78 2.91 1.19
N TRP A 134 6.47 2.65 1.27
CA TRP A 134 5.77 1.79 0.34
C TRP A 134 5.37 2.53 -0.94
N SER A 135 5.47 1.84 -2.07
CA SER A 135 4.93 2.24 -3.37
C SER A 135 4.37 1.03 -4.11
N PRO A 136 3.30 1.18 -4.91
CA PRO A 136 2.73 0.11 -5.73
C PRO A 136 3.64 -0.32 -6.89
#